data_AF-A0A6T0IHQ4-F1
#
_entry.id   AF-A0A6T0IHQ4-F1
#
_cell.length_a   1.000
_cell.length_b   1.000
_cell.length_c   1.000
_cell.angle_alpha   90.00
_cell.angle_beta   90.00
_cell.angle_gamma   90.00
#
_symmetry.space_group_name_H-M   'P 1'
#
loop_
_entity.id
_entity.type
_entity.pdbx_description
1 polymer ?
#
loop_
_entity_poly.entity_id
_entity_poly.type
_entity_poly.pdbx_seq_one_letter_code
_entity_poly.pdbx_strand_id
1 'polypeptide(L)'
;MSTADESIKQAVKSGAIVVGLGRAAGPAADALREALGAHARECADDDWEASRVNHLCLVVECGPTGACCEAAEKFMREVRRSDGYSVYSEIIRRRVAVLALGRPGAVAGAGKVEEALLKRGGCTRLLPPPSIGTVESASGVAALPWTRKAVEALAALAPQPHEPEPVE
;
A
#
# COMPACT_ATOMS: atom_id res chain seq x y z
N MET A 1 -5.21 -21.21 11.91
CA MET A 1 -4.37 -20.46 10.96
C MET A 1 -5.07 -19.15 10.69
N SER A 2 -4.39 -18.01 10.86
CA SER A 2 -5.03 -16.69 10.89
C SER A 2 -5.35 -16.24 9.47
N THR A 3 -6.60 -15.83 9.22
CA THR A 3 -7.11 -15.37 7.92
C THR A 3 -6.27 -14.24 7.30
N ALA A 4 -5.63 -13.42 8.13
CA ALA A 4 -4.72 -12.36 7.65
C ALA A 4 -3.50 -12.92 6.87
N ASP A 5 -2.98 -14.09 7.25
CA ASP A 5 -1.79 -14.67 6.61
C ASP A 5 -2.09 -15.17 5.20
N GLU A 6 -3.30 -15.71 4.98
CA GLU A 6 -3.75 -16.13 3.66
C GLU A 6 -4.11 -14.92 2.79
N SER A 7 -4.76 -13.89 3.35
CA SER A 7 -5.05 -12.66 2.63
C SER A 7 -3.77 -11.97 2.13
N ILE A 8 -2.70 -11.96 2.93
CA ILE A 8 -1.40 -11.42 2.50
C ILE A 8 -0.79 -12.30 1.42
N LYS A 9 -0.75 -13.63 1.59
CA LYS A 9 -0.14 -14.54 0.59
C LYS A 9 -0.89 -14.57 -0.75
N GLN A 10 -2.21 -14.45 -0.74
CA GLN A 10 -3.02 -14.39 -1.96
C GLN A 10 -2.94 -13.01 -2.61
N ALA A 11 -2.95 -11.92 -1.84
CA ALA A 11 -2.90 -10.56 -2.37
C ALA A 11 -1.57 -10.20 -3.05
N VAL A 12 -0.46 -10.86 -2.71
CA VAL A 12 0.87 -10.48 -3.23
C VAL A 12 1.20 -11.11 -4.60
N LYS A 13 0.51 -12.18 -5.01
CA LYS A 13 0.76 -12.90 -6.27
C LYS A 13 0.27 -12.18 -7.53
N SER A 14 -0.53 -11.13 -7.40
CA SER A 14 -0.99 -10.26 -8.48
C SER A 14 -0.48 -8.83 -8.27
N GLY A 15 -0.31 -8.04 -9.33
CA GLY A 15 0.17 -6.65 -9.23
C GLY A 15 -0.68 -5.74 -8.32
N ALA A 16 -0.22 -4.51 -8.12
CA ALA A 16 -0.85 -3.47 -7.29
C ALA A 16 -1.49 -3.96 -5.97
N ILE A 17 -0.69 -4.20 -4.94
CA ILE A 17 -1.22 -4.77 -3.69
C ILE A 17 -1.81 -3.67 -2.82
N VAL A 18 -3.09 -3.77 -2.47
CA VAL A 18 -3.66 -3.04 -1.34
C VAL A 18 -3.99 -4.02 -0.22
N VAL A 19 -3.39 -3.82 0.96
CA VAL A 19 -3.58 -4.68 2.15
C VAL A 19 -4.22 -3.90 3.29
N GLY A 20 -5.31 -4.43 3.84
CA GLY A 20 -5.89 -3.93 5.09
C GLY A 20 -5.32 -4.67 6.30
N LEU A 21 -4.70 -3.93 7.24
CA LEU A 21 -4.18 -4.43 8.51
C LEU A 21 -5.09 -3.95 9.64
N GLY A 22 -5.98 -4.83 10.09
CA GLY A 22 -6.97 -4.54 11.13
C GLY A 22 -8.36 -5.00 10.71
N ARG A 23 -9.29 -4.99 11.67
CA ARG A 23 -10.68 -5.40 11.44
C ARG A 23 -11.42 -4.37 10.59
N ALA A 24 -11.20 -3.08 10.83
CA ALA A 24 -11.82 -1.99 10.08
C ALA A 24 -11.03 -1.63 8.81
N ALA A 25 -9.78 -2.10 8.69
CA ALA A 25 -8.91 -1.78 7.57
C ALA A 25 -9.29 -2.49 6.25
N GLY A 26 -10.00 -3.62 6.31
CA GLY A 26 -10.44 -4.37 5.13
C GLY A 26 -11.29 -3.52 4.16
N PRO A 27 -12.45 -2.99 4.60
CA PRO A 27 -13.28 -2.13 3.76
C PRO A 27 -12.56 -0.88 3.24
N ALA A 28 -11.67 -0.30 4.05
CA ALA A 28 -10.88 0.86 3.62
C ALA A 28 -9.80 0.49 2.59
N ALA A 29 -9.21 -0.72 2.68
CA ALA A 29 -8.31 -1.25 1.67
C ALA A 29 -9.03 -1.55 0.36
N ASP A 30 -10.26 -2.05 0.41
CA ASP A 30 -11.08 -2.27 -0.78
C ASP A 30 -11.45 -0.95 -1.46
N ALA A 31 -11.87 0.05 -0.68
CA ALA A 31 -12.12 1.41 -1.19
C ALA A 31 -10.85 2.05 -1.78
N LEU A 32 -9.68 1.81 -1.18
CA LEU A 32 -8.42 2.29 -1.74
C LEU A 32 -8.09 1.57 -3.04
N ARG A 33 -8.31 0.26 -3.13
CA ARG A 33 -8.10 -0.52 -4.37
C ARG A 33 -8.98 0.01 -5.50
N GLU A 34 -10.26 0.24 -5.21
CA GLU A 34 -11.19 0.82 -6.18
C GLU A 34 -10.76 2.23 -6.62
N ALA A 35 -10.38 3.10 -5.68
CA ALA A 35 -9.95 4.46 -6.01
C ALA A 35 -8.65 4.48 -6.85
N LEU A 36 -7.69 3.63 -6.50
CA LEU A 36 -6.45 3.49 -7.29
C LEU A 36 -6.78 2.96 -8.70
N GLY A 37 -7.71 2.01 -8.82
CA GLY A 37 -8.06 1.42 -10.09
C GLY A 37 -8.92 2.28 -11.00
N ALA A 38 -9.89 3.01 -10.45
CA ALA A 38 -10.69 3.96 -11.20
C ALA A 38 -9.79 5.03 -11.85
N HIS A 39 -8.92 5.65 -11.06
CA HIS A 39 -8.00 6.64 -11.58
C HIS A 39 -6.91 6.06 -12.49
N ALA A 40 -6.48 4.82 -12.24
CA ALA A 40 -5.50 4.18 -13.11
C ALA A 40 -6.10 3.87 -14.49
N ARG A 41 -7.37 3.46 -14.59
CA ARG A 41 -8.09 3.29 -15.87
C ARG A 41 -8.32 4.62 -16.60
N GLU A 42 -8.52 5.71 -15.87
CA GLU A 42 -8.61 7.05 -16.46
C GLU A 42 -7.27 7.54 -17.03
N CYS A 43 -6.14 7.04 -16.52
CA CYS A 43 -4.79 7.52 -16.82
C CYS A 43 -3.88 6.49 -17.54
N ALA A 44 -4.34 5.26 -17.76
CA ALA A 44 -3.61 4.18 -18.42
C ALA A 44 -4.57 3.20 -19.10
N ASP A 45 -4.04 2.45 -20.07
CA ASP A 45 -4.70 1.32 -20.74
C ASP A 45 -5.35 0.35 -19.74
N ASP A 46 -6.41 -0.31 -20.19
CA ASP A 46 -7.43 -1.02 -19.38
C ASP A 46 -6.92 -2.08 -18.37
N ASP A 47 -5.63 -2.42 -18.39
CA ASP A 47 -5.00 -3.45 -17.56
C ASP A 47 -3.93 -2.92 -16.59
N TRP A 48 -4.30 -1.93 -15.76
CA TRP A 48 -3.39 -1.26 -14.82
C TRP A 48 -2.86 -2.17 -13.70
N GLU A 49 -3.63 -3.19 -13.27
CA GLU A 49 -3.20 -4.14 -12.23
C GLU A 49 -2.12 -5.09 -12.77
N ALA A 50 -2.21 -5.51 -14.03
CA ALA A 50 -1.20 -6.36 -14.67
C ALA A 50 0.04 -5.59 -15.16
N SER A 51 -0.11 -4.32 -15.54
CA SER A 51 0.96 -3.52 -16.17
C SER A 51 1.88 -2.76 -15.21
N ARG A 52 1.50 -2.53 -13.94
CA ARG A 52 2.22 -1.62 -13.01
C ARG A 52 2.89 -2.32 -11.84
N VAL A 53 3.62 -3.39 -12.14
CA VAL A 53 4.21 -4.28 -11.14
C VAL A 53 5.41 -3.60 -10.44
N ASN A 54 5.23 -3.20 -9.16
CA ASN A 54 6.24 -3.03 -8.08
C ASN A 54 5.78 -2.08 -6.96
N HIS A 55 4.51 -2.12 -6.54
CA HIS A 55 4.01 -1.28 -5.44
C HIS A 55 3.15 -2.05 -4.43
N LEU A 56 3.08 -1.52 -3.21
CA LEU A 56 2.35 -2.06 -2.06
C LEU A 56 1.76 -0.91 -1.23
N CYS A 57 0.44 -0.79 -1.23
CA CYS A 57 -0.30 0.13 -0.40
C CYS A 57 -0.85 -0.61 0.83
N LEU A 58 -0.65 -0.06 2.03
CA LEU A 58 -1.19 -0.63 3.26
C LEU A 58 -2.15 0.34 3.92
N VAL A 59 -3.30 -0.17 4.35
CA VAL A 59 -4.21 0.53 5.26
C VAL A 59 -4.02 -0.03 6.65
N VAL A 60 -3.60 0.80 7.60
CA VAL A 60 -3.27 0.36 8.97
C VAL A 60 -4.29 0.95 9.93
N GLU A 61 -5.09 0.09 10.54
CA GLU A 61 -5.97 0.49 11.64
C GLU A 61 -5.12 0.94 12.84
N CYS A 62 -5.36 2.17 13.27
CA CYS A 62 -4.67 2.81 14.38
C CYS A 62 -5.65 3.06 15.53
N GLY A 63 -5.24 2.72 16.75
CA GLY A 63 -6.03 3.00 17.94
C GLY A 63 -6.14 4.50 18.25
N PRO A 64 -6.89 4.90 19.30
CA PRO A 64 -7.12 6.31 19.64
C PRO A 64 -5.84 7.12 19.92
N THR A 65 -4.79 6.45 20.40
CA THR A 65 -3.46 7.02 20.68
C THR A 65 -2.51 6.96 19.48
N GLY A 66 -2.98 6.39 18.36
CA GLY A 66 -2.20 6.14 17.17
C GLY A 66 -1.35 4.88 17.22
N ALA A 67 -1.54 4.01 18.21
CA ALA A 67 -0.86 2.71 18.28
C ALA A 67 -1.32 1.76 17.15
N CYS A 68 -0.44 0.84 16.75
CA CYS A 68 -0.76 -0.21 15.77
C CYS A 68 -1.87 -1.13 16.29
N CYS A 69 -2.70 -1.63 15.37
CA CYS A 69 -3.50 -2.82 15.64
C CYS A 69 -2.63 -4.10 15.73
N GLU A 70 -3.17 -5.16 16.35
CA GLU A 70 -2.48 -6.44 16.52
C GLU A 70 -2.04 -7.06 15.17
N ALA A 71 -2.87 -6.92 14.12
CA ALA A 71 -2.54 -7.41 12.78
C ALA A 71 -1.29 -6.72 12.21
N ALA A 72 -1.17 -5.40 12.40
CA ALA A 72 0.01 -4.66 11.97
C ALA A 72 1.26 -5.03 12.79
N GLU A 73 1.13 -5.30 14.09
CA GLU A 73 2.23 -5.79 14.91
C GLU A 73 2.71 -7.18 14.49
N LYS A 74 1.78 -8.07 14.15
CA LYS A 74 2.10 -9.39 13.60
C LYS A 74 2.82 -9.27 12.26
N PHE A 75 2.28 -8.47 11.34
CA PHE A 75 2.91 -8.21 10.05
C PHE A 75 4.34 -7.69 10.20
N MET A 76 4.56 -6.69 11.06
CA MET A 76 5.91 -6.18 11.32
C MET A 76 6.86 -7.24 11.90
N ARG A 77 6.36 -8.18 12.71
CA ARG A 77 7.18 -9.30 13.23
C ARG A 77 7.59 -10.25 12.10
N GLU A 78 6.70 -10.52 11.15
CA GLU A 78 6.99 -11.37 9.99
C GLU A 78 8.00 -10.73 9.05
N VAL A 79 7.89 -9.43 8.80
CA VAL A 79 8.90 -8.67 8.03
C VAL A 79 10.29 -8.69 8.70
N ARG A 80 10.34 -8.81 10.03
CA ARG A 80 11.60 -8.81 10.81
C ARG A 80 12.25 -10.19 10.95
N ARG A 81 11.49 -11.29 10.93
CA ARG A 81 12.01 -12.65 11.13
C ARG A 81 12.37 -13.29 9.79
N SER A 82 13.51 -13.97 9.72
CA SER A 82 13.90 -14.80 8.58
C SER A 82 12.88 -15.91 8.25
N ASP A 83 12.06 -16.33 9.22
CA ASP A 83 10.93 -17.27 9.01
C ASP A 83 9.77 -16.68 8.20
N GLY A 84 9.73 -15.36 8.03
CA GLY A 84 8.81 -14.65 7.14
C GLY A 84 9.30 -14.60 5.70
N TYR A 85 10.24 -15.47 5.28
CA TYR A 85 10.85 -15.43 3.94
C TYR A 85 9.81 -15.32 2.83
N SER A 86 8.65 -15.98 2.98
CA SER A 86 7.55 -15.85 2.02
C SER A 86 6.99 -14.43 1.97
N VAL A 87 6.75 -13.76 3.10
CA VAL A 87 6.26 -12.37 3.09
C VAL A 87 7.35 -11.43 2.58
N TYR A 88 8.59 -11.65 3.00
CA TYR A 88 9.74 -10.85 2.58
C TYR A 88 10.00 -10.93 1.07
N SER A 89 10.05 -12.14 0.48
CA SER A 89 10.28 -12.33 -0.95
C SER A 89 9.21 -11.69 -1.82
N GLU A 90 8.00 -11.58 -1.25
CA GLU A 90 6.80 -11.07 -1.91
C GLU A 90 6.74 -9.53 -1.87
N ILE A 91 7.30 -8.88 -0.84
CA ILE A 91 7.30 -7.41 -0.67
C ILE A 91 8.61 -6.70 -1.05
N ILE A 92 9.73 -7.42 -1.12
CA ILE A 92 11.05 -6.84 -1.39
C ILE A 92 11.05 -6.08 -2.74
N ARG A 93 11.79 -4.98 -2.81
CA ARG A 93 11.92 -4.09 -3.99
C ARG A 93 10.63 -3.35 -4.39
N ARG A 94 9.53 -3.52 -3.66
CA ARG A 94 8.30 -2.76 -3.91
C ARG A 94 8.37 -1.34 -3.34
N ARG A 95 7.66 -0.43 -3.99
CA ARG A 95 7.40 0.91 -3.50
C ARG A 95 6.18 0.92 -2.59
N VAL A 96 6.33 1.41 -1.36
CA VAL A 96 5.29 1.34 -0.34
C VAL A 96 4.65 2.69 -0.05
N ALA A 97 3.34 2.66 0.17
CA ALA A 97 2.56 3.77 0.69
C ALA A 97 1.67 3.28 1.84
N VAL A 98 1.56 4.07 2.91
CA VAL A 98 0.78 3.68 4.09
C VAL A 98 -0.30 4.72 4.39
N LEU A 99 -1.52 4.24 4.57
CA LEU A 99 -2.68 5.02 4.98
C LEU A 99 -3.08 4.60 6.40
N ALA A 100 -3.10 5.54 7.34
CA ALA A 100 -3.62 5.29 8.67
C ALA A 100 -5.16 5.37 8.66
N LEU A 101 -5.82 4.34 9.15
CA LEU A 101 -7.26 4.35 9.43
C LEU A 101 -7.47 4.63 10.93
N GLY A 102 -8.04 5.79 11.25
CA GLY A 102 -8.27 6.22 12.63
C GLY A 102 -8.30 7.74 12.75
N ARG A 103 -8.13 8.25 13.97
CA ARG A 103 -8.20 9.68 14.26
C ARG A 103 -7.10 10.46 13.51
N PRO A 104 -7.39 11.63 12.91
CA PRO A 104 -6.38 12.49 12.31
C PRO A 104 -5.22 12.79 13.27
N GLY A 105 -3.99 12.62 12.79
CA GLY A 105 -2.76 12.82 13.57
C GLY A 105 -2.35 11.63 14.46
N ALA A 106 -3.22 10.63 14.64
CA ALA A 106 -2.93 9.41 15.39
C ALA A 106 -2.27 8.34 14.50
N VAL A 107 -1.10 8.66 13.92
CA VAL A 107 -0.47 7.88 12.84
C VAL A 107 0.76 7.07 13.25
N ALA A 108 1.12 7.07 14.54
CA ALA A 108 2.38 6.49 15.02
C ALA A 108 2.55 5.01 14.62
N GLY A 109 1.46 4.25 14.60
CA GLY A 109 1.44 2.84 14.25
C GLY A 109 1.66 2.62 12.76
N ALA A 110 0.93 3.34 11.91
CA ALA A 110 1.17 3.39 10.48
C ALA A 110 2.63 3.76 10.16
N GLY A 111 3.21 4.70 10.92
CA GLY A 111 4.62 5.08 10.79
C GLY A 111 5.59 3.96 11.12
N LYS A 112 5.33 3.18 12.17
CA LYS A 112 6.14 1.99 12.51
C LYS A 112 6.07 0.93 11.41
N VAL A 113 4.90 0.75 10.79
CA VAL A 113 4.73 -0.20 9.66
C VAL A 113 5.55 0.27 8.44
N GLU A 114 5.43 1.54 8.05
CA GLU A 114 6.24 2.09 6.96
C GLU A 114 7.74 1.92 7.25
N GLU A 115 8.18 2.27 8.46
CA GLU A 115 9.58 2.15 8.87
C GLU A 115 10.09 0.70 8.81
N ALA A 116 9.27 -0.27 9.24
CA ALA A 116 9.63 -1.69 9.17
C ALA A 116 9.83 -2.15 7.72
N LEU A 117 8.94 -1.74 6.81
CA LEU A 117 9.04 -2.06 5.38
C LEU A 117 10.29 -1.46 4.74
N LEU A 118 10.60 -0.19 5.06
CA LEU A 118 11.75 0.50 4.49
C LEU A 118 13.09 -0.02 5.04
N LYS A 119 13.19 -0.26 6.36
CA LYS A 119 14.45 -0.67 6.99
C LYS A 119 14.72 -2.17 6.91
N ARG A 120 13.67 -2.99 6.89
CA ARG A 120 13.78 -4.46 7.02
C ARG A 120 13.11 -5.21 5.88
N GLY A 121 12.06 -4.67 5.28
CA GLY A 121 11.35 -5.30 4.15
C GLY A 121 12.01 -5.12 2.79
N GLY A 122 13.07 -4.31 2.67
CA GLY A 122 13.72 -4.01 1.39
C GLY A 122 12.82 -3.24 0.42
N CYS A 123 11.82 -2.54 0.95
CA CYS A 123 10.93 -1.67 0.18
C CYS A 123 11.53 -0.27 0.06
N THR A 124 11.07 0.48 -0.95
CA THR A 124 11.33 1.92 -1.07
C THR A 124 10.05 2.71 -0.86
N ARG A 125 10.14 4.00 -0.56
CA ARG A 125 8.93 4.81 -0.35
C ARG A 125 8.30 5.20 -1.69
N LEU A 126 6.97 5.15 -1.79
CA LEU A 126 6.23 5.62 -2.97
C LEU A 126 6.02 7.14 -2.95
N LEU A 127 5.63 7.70 -1.80
CA LEU A 127 5.30 9.12 -1.64
C LEU A 127 6.38 9.87 -0.85
N PRO A 128 6.69 11.13 -1.15
CA PRO A 128 7.61 11.90 -0.32
C PRO A 128 7.02 12.18 1.08
N PRO A 129 7.86 12.42 2.11
CA PRO A 129 7.39 12.86 3.42
C PRO A 129 6.61 14.20 3.36
N PRO A 130 5.52 14.37 4.13
CA PRO A 130 4.86 13.35 4.94
C PRO A 130 4.13 12.32 4.06
N SER A 131 4.53 11.06 4.18
CA SER A 131 4.12 9.98 3.28
C SER A 131 2.90 9.20 3.76
N ILE A 132 2.48 9.45 4.99
CA ILE A 132 1.38 8.75 5.64
C ILE A 132 0.12 9.59 5.55
N GLY A 133 -0.91 9.03 4.91
CA GLY A 133 -2.26 9.60 4.90
C GLY A 133 -3.00 9.26 6.18
N THR A 134 -4.11 9.95 6.45
CA THR A 134 -5.05 9.54 7.50
C THR A 134 -6.47 9.60 6.98
N VAL A 135 -7.27 8.62 7.36
CA VAL A 135 -8.68 8.54 7.04
C VAL A 135 -9.45 8.02 8.24
N GLU A 136 -10.64 8.55 8.48
CA GLU A 136 -11.47 8.13 9.61
C GLU A 136 -12.39 6.95 9.25
N SER A 137 -12.70 6.76 7.97
CA SER A 137 -13.60 5.73 7.47
C SER A 137 -13.24 5.27 6.05
N ALA A 138 -13.73 4.10 5.66
CA ALA A 138 -13.57 3.59 4.29
C ALA A 138 -14.18 4.52 3.22
N SER A 139 -15.31 5.17 3.52
CA SER A 139 -15.99 6.08 2.59
C SER A 139 -15.19 7.34 2.26
N GLY A 140 -14.29 7.75 3.15
CA GLY A 140 -13.43 8.92 2.93
C GLY A 140 -12.26 8.67 2.00
N VAL A 141 -11.89 7.40 1.76
CA VAL A 141 -10.62 7.02 1.12
C VAL A 141 -10.44 7.64 -0.27
N ALA A 142 -11.46 7.57 -1.13
CA ALA A 142 -11.38 8.07 -2.51
C ALA A 142 -11.21 9.59 -2.56
N ALA A 143 -11.80 10.33 -1.62
CA ALA A 143 -11.77 11.79 -1.58
C ALA A 143 -10.47 12.36 -0.96
N LEU A 144 -9.58 11.51 -0.43
CA LEU A 144 -8.35 11.99 0.21
C LEU A 144 -7.37 12.56 -0.81
N PRO A 145 -6.78 13.75 -0.54
CA PRO A 145 -5.66 14.25 -1.31
C PRO A 145 -4.47 13.27 -1.34
N TRP A 146 -4.31 12.48 -0.28
CA TRP A 146 -3.29 11.43 -0.21
C TRP A 146 -3.50 10.35 -1.26
N THR A 147 -4.75 9.91 -1.48
CA THR A 147 -5.09 8.87 -2.47
C THR A 147 -4.76 9.36 -3.87
N ARG A 148 -5.12 10.61 -4.19
CA ARG A 148 -4.75 11.25 -5.46
C ARG A 148 -3.23 11.30 -5.67
N LYS A 149 -2.46 11.68 -4.64
CA LYS A 149 -0.98 11.67 -4.73
C LYS A 149 -0.42 10.26 -4.93
N ALA A 150 -1.02 9.26 -4.30
CA ALA A 150 -0.66 7.86 -4.51
C ALA A 150 -0.88 7.45 -5.97
N VAL A 151 -2.02 7.79 -6.55
CA VAL A 151 -2.31 7.57 -7.98
C VAL A 151 -1.27 8.25 -8.87
N GLU A 152 -1.04 9.54 -8.67
CA GLU A 152 -0.09 10.32 -9.48
C GLU A 152 1.33 9.73 -9.39
N ALA A 153 1.75 9.33 -8.20
CA ALA A 153 3.04 8.66 -7.99
C ALA A 153 3.10 7.30 -8.68
N LEU A 154 2.01 6.53 -8.73
CA LEU A 154 1.97 5.25 -9.46
C LEU A 154 2.01 5.47 -10.97
N ALA A 155 1.30 6.48 -11.47
CA ALA A 155 1.29 6.83 -12.90
C ALA A 155 2.68 7.27 -13.38
N ALA A 156 3.40 8.06 -12.59
CA ALA A 156 4.77 8.50 -12.92
C ALA A 156 5.80 7.35 -13.00
N LEU A 157 5.45 6.16 -12.52
CA LEU A 157 6.31 4.98 -12.51
C LEU A 157 5.99 3.97 -13.59
N ALA A 158 4.93 4.20 -14.35
CA ALA A 158 4.71 3.47 -15.58
C ALA A 158 5.86 3.76 -16.55
N PRO A 159 6.35 2.75 -17.29
CA PRO A 159 7.23 3.01 -18.42
C PRO A 159 6.50 4.00 -19.34
N GLN A 160 7.11 5.16 -19.57
CA GLN A 160 6.61 6.12 -20.55
C GLN A 160 6.55 5.39 -21.89
N PRO A 161 5.50 5.56 -22.71
CA PRO A 161 5.50 5.02 -24.05
C PRO A 161 6.77 5.53 -24.74
N HIS A 162 7.62 4.61 -25.21
CA HIS A 162 8.75 4.97 -26.04
C HIS A 162 8.18 5.73 -27.25
N GLU A 163 8.53 7.01 -27.41
CA GLU A 163 8.37 7.66 -28.70
C GLU A 163 9.03 6.76 -29.74
N PRO A 164 8.35 6.39 -30.84
CA PRO A 164 9.01 5.63 -31.89
C PRO A 164 10.19 6.45 -32.37
N GLU A 165 11.40 5.88 -32.29
CA GLU A 165 12.59 6.48 -32.90
C GLU A 165 12.24 6.81 -34.35
N PRO A 166 12.53 8.04 -34.83
CA PRO A 166 12.31 8.37 -36.22
C PRO A 166 13.13 7.39 -37.07
N VAL A 167 12.43 6.62 -37.89
CA VAL A 167 13.06 5.77 -38.90
C VAL A 167 13.64 6.71 -39.96
N GLU A 168 14.97 6.85 -39.97
CA GLU A 168 15.72 7.45 -41.09
C GLU A 168 15.72 6.52 -42.32
#